data_AF-A0A3D4UL34-F1
#
_entry.id   AF-A0A3D4UL34-F1
#
_cell.length_a   1.000
_cell.length_b   1.000
_cell.length_c   1.000
_cell.angle_alpha   90.00
_cell.angle_beta   90.00
_cell.angle_gamma   90.00
#
_symmetry.space_group_name_H-M   'P 1'
#
loop_
_entity.id
_entity.type
_entity.pdbx_description
1 polymer ?
#
loop_
_entity_poly.entity_id
_entity_poly.type
_entity_poly.pdbx_seq_one_letter_code
_entity_poly.pdbx_strand_id
1 'polypeptide(L)'
;MTPDRWLVVVAAPLEVRAVLDGLGGDAAALPDPWEVACVGDRFDVLHSGVGKANAAGATARVLDPRRHLGVLSVGIAGSLPGSGLGLCDAVGATRSILSDEGIGGDAGFISMSEVGFGAFPD
;
A
#
# COMPACT_ATOMS: atom_id res chain seq x y z
N MET A 1 2.46 25.29 -5.19
CA MET A 1 3.59 24.41 -5.56
C MET A 1 3.06 23.35 -6.50
N THR A 2 3.83 22.99 -7.52
CA THR A 2 3.55 21.80 -8.34
C THR A 2 3.94 20.56 -7.52
N PRO A 3 3.12 19.49 -7.51
CA PRO A 3 3.49 18.26 -6.83
C PRO A 3 4.76 17.68 -7.46
N ASP A 4 5.68 17.20 -6.64
CA ASP A 4 7.01 16.74 -7.06
C ASP A 4 7.50 15.49 -6.30
N ARG A 5 6.72 15.02 -5.31
CA ARG A 5 7.06 13.84 -4.48
C ARG A 5 6.10 12.68 -4.69
N TRP A 6 6.57 11.46 -4.54
CA TRP A 6 5.73 10.27 -4.41
C TRP A 6 5.51 9.94 -2.94
N LEU A 7 4.26 9.64 -2.55
CA LEU A 7 3.96 9.02 -1.27
C LEU A 7 4.14 7.51 -1.39
N VAL A 8 5.15 6.95 -0.73
CA VAL A 8 5.43 5.51 -0.70
C VAL A 8 4.87 4.94 0.60
N VAL A 9 3.82 4.14 0.50
CA VAL A 9 3.08 3.57 1.63
C VAL A 9 3.56 2.15 1.87
N VAL A 10 4.08 1.89 3.07
CA VAL A 10 4.74 0.64 3.44
C VAL A 10 4.22 0.15 4.79
N ALA A 11 3.88 -1.14 4.87
CA ALA A 11 3.06 -1.65 5.96
C ALA A 11 3.86 -2.07 7.18
N ALA A 12 4.87 -2.94 7.02
CA ALA A 12 5.58 -3.54 8.13
C ALA A 12 6.95 -2.88 8.39
N PRO A 13 7.45 -2.84 9.64
CA PRO A 13 8.74 -2.21 9.95
C PRO A 13 9.94 -2.74 9.15
N LEU A 14 9.96 -4.05 8.84
CA LEU A 14 11.02 -4.63 8.02
C LEU A 14 10.96 -4.14 6.57
N GLU A 15 9.77 -3.97 6.03
CA GLU A 15 9.56 -3.43 4.68
C GLU A 15 9.93 -1.94 4.65
N VAL A 16 9.50 -1.15 5.65
CA VAL A 16 9.82 0.28 5.77
C VAL A 16 11.34 0.46 5.75
N ARG A 17 12.06 -0.31 6.56
CA ARG A 17 13.52 -0.28 6.61
C ARG A 17 14.16 -0.61 5.26
N ALA A 18 13.67 -1.64 4.58
CA ALA A 18 14.19 -2.03 3.26
C ALA A 18 13.93 -0.95 2.19
N VAL A 19 12.75 -0.30 2.24
CA VAL A 19 12.40 0.80 1.33
C VAL A 19 13.26 2.04 1.62
N LEU A 20 13.45 2.40 2.90
CA LEU A 20 14.34 3.50 3.29
C LEU A 20 15.77 3.27 2.78
N ASP A 21 16.32 2.07 3.01
CA ASP A 21 17.65 1.69 2.54
C ASP A 21 17.77 1.77 1.01
N GLY A 22 16.81 1.17 0.28
CA GLY A 22 16.80 1.16 -1.18
C GLY A 22 16.63 2.54 -1.82
N LEU A 23 16.02 3.50 -1.11
CA LEU A 23 15.86 4.89 -1.56
C LEU A 23 17.01 5.81 -1.09
N GLY A 24 18.01 5.28 -0.35
CA GLY A 24 19.13 6.05 0.19
C GLY A 24 18.80 6.89 1.42
N GLY A 25 17.74 6.53 2.15
CA GLY A 25 17.38 7.13 3.44
C GLY A 25 18.06 6.45 4.64
N ASP A 26 17.77 6.94 5.85
CA ASP A 26 18.28 6.33 7.07
C ASP A 26 17.40 5.16 7.51
N ALA A 27 17.86 3.94 7.22
CA ALA A 27 17.18 2.69 7.56
C ALA A 27 17.10 2.42 9.08
N ALA A 28 17.87 3.13 9.92
CA ALA A 28 17.79 3.02 11.37
C ALA A 28 16.73 3.96 11.98
N ALA A 29 16.36 5.03 11.26
CA ALA A 29 15.38 6.02 11.69
C ALA A 29 13.98 5.71 11.14
N LEU A 30 13.39 4.59 11.57
CA LEU A 30 12.03 4.24 11.16
C LEU A 30 11.04 5.30 11.68
N PRO A 31 10.12 5.80 10.83
CA PRO A 31 9.03 6.63 11.32
C PRO A 31 8.08 5.82 12.20
N ASP A 32 7.49 6.48 13.19
CA ASP A 32 6.40 5.93 13.98
C ASP A 32 5.22 5.54 13.08
N PRO A 33 4.32 4.64 13.53
CA PRO A 33 3.11 4.34 12.79
C PRO A 33 2.33 5.61 12.42
N TRP A 34 1.96 5.70 11.15
CA TRP A 34 1.22 6.80 10.51
C TRP A 34 2.02 8.11 10.37
N GLU A 35 3.33 8.06 10.57
CA GLU A 35 4.25 9.17 10.33
C GLU A 35 5.11 8.92 9.09
N VAL A 36 5.74 10.00 8.61
CA VAL A 36 6.46 10.04 7.33
C VAL A 36 7.93 10.31 7.55
N ALA A 37 8.78 9.54 6.87
CA ALA A 37 10.18 9.88 6.65
C ALA A 37 10.35 10.51 5.26
N CYS A 38 10.91 11.71 5.20
CA CYS A 38 11.26 12.36 3.94
C CYS A 38 12.60 11.79 3.43
N VAL A 39 12.62 11.21 2.23
CA VAL A 39 13.83 10.62 1.63
C VAL A 39 14.18 11.36 0.34
N GLY A 40 15.29 12.09 0.39
CA GLY A 40 15.70 12.99 -0.69
C GLY A 40 14.61 13.99 -1.07
N ASP A 41 14.62 14.41 -2.33
CA ASP A 41 13.72 15.45 -2.83
C ASP A 41 12.41 14.90 -3.41
N ARG A 42 12.29 13.58 -3.59
CA ARG A 42 11.21 12.98 -4.39
C ARG A 42 10.33 11.98 -3.65
N PHE A 43 10.66 11.59 -2.41
CA PHE A 43 9.93 10.53 -1.73
C PHE A 43 9.55 10.89 -0.30
N ASP A 44 8.32 10.54 0.04
CA ASP A 44 7.80 10.55 1.41
C ASP A 44 7.42 9.11 1.73
N VAL A 45 8.12 8.48 2.67
CA VAL A 45 7.90 7.08 3.07
C VAL A 45 7.01 7.06 4.31
N LEU A 46 5.79 6.55 4.15
CA LEU A 46 4.79 6.42 5.20
C LEU A 46 4.77 4.99 5.75
N HIS A 47 4.95 4.86 7.06
CA HIS A 47 4.73 3.61 7.77
C HIS A 47 3.24 3.47 8.13
N SER A 48 2.48 2.74 7.32
CA SER A 48 1.02 2.66 7.50
C SER A 48 0.57 1.71 8.61
N GLY A 49 1.37 0.67 8.88
CA GLY A 49 0.92 -0.51 9.61
C GLY A 49 0.19 -1.52 8.71
N VAL A 50 0.13 -2.77 9.18
CA VAL A 50 -0.50 -3.90 8.46
C VAL A 50 -2.03 -3.81 8.54
N GLY A 51 -2.68 -4.16 7.42
CA GLY A 51 -4.13 -4.27 7.31
C GLY A 51 -4.78 -3.10 6.56
N LYS A 52 -5.89 -3.38 5.86
CA LYS A 52 -6.58 -2.43 4.98
C LYS A 52 -7.03 -1.14 5.68
N ALA A 53 -7.52 -1.23 6.92
CA ALA A 53 -7.93 -0.06 7.69
C ALA A 53 -6.74 0.87 8.04
N ASN A 54 -5.60 0.28 8.42
CA ASN A 54 -4.37 1.02 8.70
C ASN A 54 -3.81 1.69 7.43
N ALA A 55 -3.73 0.93 6.34
CA ALA A 55 -3.31 1.44 5.04
C ALA A 55 -4.19 2.61 4.57
N ALA A 56 -5.52 2.47 4.63
CA ALA A 56 -6.45 3.52 4.24
C ALA A 56 -6.35 4.76 5.15
N GLY A 57 -6.38 4.57 6.48
CA GLY A 57 -6.36 5.67 7.44
C GLY A 57 -5.07 6.48 7.41
N ALA A 58 -3.91 5.80 7.41
CA ALA A 58 -2.61 6.47 7.32
C ALA A 58 -2.46 7.22 6.01
N THR A 59 -2.82 6.60 4.88
CA THR A 59 -2.70 7.22 3.55
C THR A 59 -3.59 8.45 3.46
N ALA A 60 -4.85 8.37 3.91
CA ALA A 60 -5.78 9.49 3.87
C ALA A 60 -5.34 10.66 4.76
N ARG A 61 -4.68 10.39 5.89
CA ARG A 61 -4.12 11.41 6.79
C ARG A 61 -2.98 12.20 6.14
N VAL A 62 -2.15 11.54 5.33
CA VAL A 62 -0.87 12.07 4.86
C VAL A 62 -0.92 12.58 3.42
N LEU A 63 -1.74 11.96 2.57
CA LEU A 63 -1.83 12.30 1.15
C LEU A 63 -2.31 13.74 0.96
N ASP A 64 -1.39 14.60 0.53
CA ASP A 64 -1.69 15.96 0.06
C ASP A 64 -1.50 16.07 -1.47
N PRO A 65 -2.57 16.25 -2.27
CA PRO A 65 -2.48 16.42 -3.72
C PRO A 65 -1.70 17.67 -4.20
N ARG A 66 -1.39 18.62 -3.31
CA ARG A 66 -0.54 19.77 -3.64
C ARG A 66 0.96 19.46 -3.53
N ARG A 67 1.29 18.37 -2.84
CA ARG A 67 2.66 17.91 -2.56
C ARG A 67 2.99 16.63 -3.31
N HIS A 68 2.05 15.69 -3.35
CA HIS A 68 2.28 14.34 -3.87
C HIS A 68 1.75 14.18 -5.29
N LEU A 69 2.58 13.60 -6.16
CA LEU A 69 2.27 13.16 -7.52
C LEU A 69 1.27 11.99 -7.54
N GLY A 70 1.29 11.19 -6.48
CA GLY A 70 0.47 9.99 -6.33
C GLY A 70 0.98 9.11 -5.19
N VAL A 71 0.37 7.93 -5.10
CA VAL A 71 0.65 6.94 -4.06
C VAL A 71 1.22 5.68 -4.67
N LEU A 72 2.31 5.17 -4.10
CA LEU A 72 2.88 3.86 -4.38
C LEU A 72 2.71 2.99 -3.14
N SER A 73 1.91 1.92 -3.24
CA SER A 73 1.86 0.89 -2.19
C SER A 73 2.95 -0.14 -2.46
N VAL A 74 3.89 -0.28 -1.53
CA VAL A 74 5.07 -1.14 -1.68
C VAL A 74 5.19 -2.05 -0.46
N GLY A 75 5.36 -3.34 -0.71
CA GLY A 75 5.49 -4.35 0.34
C GLY A 75 5.72 -5.74 -0.25
N ILE A 76 5.77 -6.74 0.62
CA ILE A 76 5.92 -8.14 0.25
C ILE A 76 4.54 -8.79 0.21
N ALA A 77 4.29 -9.61 -0.81
CA ALA A 77 3.06 -10.36 -0.96
C ALA A 77 3.36 -11.83 -1.26
N GLY A 78 2.40 -12.70 -0.94
CA GLY A 78 2.38 -14.08 -1.42
C GLY A 78 1.79 -14.18 -2.82
N SER A 79 2.09 -15.26 -3.53
CA SER A 79 1.47 -15.58 -4.82
C SER A 79 0.58 -16.82 -4.68
N LEU A 80 -0.50 -16.86 -5.47
CA LEU A 80 -1.37 -18.03 -5.54
C LEU A 80 -0.72 -19.15 -6.38
N PRO A 81 -1.05 -20.42 -6.11
CA PRO A 81 -0.61 -21.54 -6.95
C PRO A 81 -0.97 -21.32 -8.42
N GLY A 82 -0.03 -21.64 -9.32
CA GLY A 82 -0.24 -21.50 -10.77
C GLY A 82 -0.04 -20.08 -11.32
N SER A 83 0.34 -19.10 -10.49
CA SER A 83 0.65 -17.74 -10.93
C SER A 83 1.87 -17.62 -11.86
N GLY A 84 2.77 -18.61 -11.84
CA GLY A 84 4.03 -18.59 -12.60
C GLY A 84 5.12 -17.69 -11.99
N LEU A 85 4.88 -17.09 -10.83
CA LEU A 85 5.84 -16.23 -10.13
C LEU A 85 6.78 -17.04 -9.22
N GLY A 86 8.06 -16.66 -9.22
CA GLY A 86 9.08 -17.14 -8.30
C GLY A 86 9.17 -16.32 -7.01
N LEU A 87 9.89 -16.86 -6.01
CA LEU A 87 10.27 -16.08 -4.84
C LEU A 87 11.13 -14.88 -5.25
N CYS A 88 10.89 -13.73 -4.62
CA CYS A 88 11.57 -12.47 -4.88
C CYS A 88 11.28 -11.81 -6.24
N ASP A 89 10.34 -12.32 -7.04
CA ASP A 89 9.86 -11.58 -8.21
C ASP A 89 9.16 -10.28 -7.79
N ALA A 90 9.40 -9.20 -8.54
CA ALA A 90 8.72 -7.92 -8.36
C ALA A 90 7.56 -7.80 -9.35
N VAL A 91 6.39 -7.40 -8.84
CA VAL A 91 5.17 -7.30 -9.65
C VAL A 91 4.60 -5.88 -9.57
N GLY A 92 4.35 -5.28 -10.73
CA GLY A 92 3.54 -4.07 -10.84
C GLY A 92 2.07 -4.46 -10.93
N ALA A 93 1.30 -4.19 -9.87
CA ALA A 93 -0.13 -4.48 -9.86
C ALA A 93 -0.89 -3.58 -10.86
N THR A 94 -1.83 -4.17 -11.58
CA THR A 94 -2.76 -3.43 -12.47
C THR A 94 -4.16 -3.30 -11.88
N ARG A 95 -4.49 -4.14 -10.90
CA ARG A 95 -5.76 -4.15 -10.15
C ARG A 95 -5.54 -4.58 -8.71
N SER A 96 -6.46 -4.19 -7.83
CA SER A 96 -6.56 -4.63 -6.44
C SER A 96 -7.95 -5.21 -6.20
N ILE A 97 -8.01 -6.47 -5.75
CA ILE A 97 -9.27 -7.19 -5.54
C ILE A 97 -9.36 -7.56 -4.05
N LEU A 98 -10.44 -7.16 -3.38
CA LEU A 98 -10.66 -7.43 -1.97
C LEU A 98 -11.50 -8.71 -1.81
N SER A 99 -10.84 -9.87 -1.90
CA SER A 99 -11.51 -11.17 -1.88
C SER A 99 -12.10 -11.57 -0.52
N ASP A 100 -11.80 -10.81 0.54
CA ASP A 100 -12.33 -11.00 1.89
C ASP A 100 -13.51 -10.07 2.20
N GLU A 101 -13.85 -9.15 1.29
CA GLU A 101 -14.96 -8.21 1.46
C GLU A 101 -16.21 -8.70 0.74
N GLY A 102 -17.13 -9.24 1.53
CA GLY A 102 -18.44 -9.67 1.07
C GLY A 102 -19.31 -10.17 2.21
N ILE A 103 -20.41 -10.80 1.85
CA ILE A 103 -21.32 -11.47 2.78
C ILE A 103 -21.42 -12.95 2.43
N GLY A 104 -21.72 -13.78 3.44
CA GLY A 104 -22.10 -15.17 3.20
C GLY A 104 -23.55 -15.24 2.73
N GLY A 105 -23.80 -15.87 1.58
CA GLY A 105 -25.12 -16.23 1.10
C GLY A 105 -25.30 -17.75 1.01
N ASP A 106 -26.52 -18.19 0.71
CA ASP A 106 -26.88 -19.62 0.65
C ASP A 106 -26.09 -20.40 -0.41
N ALA A 107 -25.64 -19.72 -1.47
CA ALA A 107 -24.85 -20.30 -2.57
C ALA A 107 -23.33 -20.08 -2.42
N GLY A 108 -22.88 -19.43 -1.34
CA GLY A 108 -21.47 -19.10 -1.10
C GLY A 108 -21.21 -17.62 -0.87
N PHE A 109 -19.97 -17.20 -1.07
CA PHE A 109 -19.54 -15.81 -0.90
C PHE A 109 -20.13 -14.91 -1.98
N ILE A 110 -20.67 -13.76 -1.58
CA ILE A 110 -21.16 -12.70 -2.46
C ILE A 110 -20.31 -11.46 -2.17
N SER A 111 -19.62 -10.92 -3.18
CA SER A 111 -18.72 -9.77 -3.01
C SER A 111 -19.45 -8.49 -2.65
N MET A 112 -18.73 -7.51 -2.08
CA MET A 112 -19.29 -6.17 -1.82
C MET A 112 -19.81 -5.48 -3.08
N SER A 113 -19.14 -5.67 -4.23
CA SER A 113 -19.59 -5.12 -5.52
C SER A 113 -20.94 -5.70 -5.93
N GLU A 114 -21.13 -7.02 -5.81
CA GLU A 114 -22.38 -7.71 -6.14
C GLU A 114 -23.57 -7.28 -5.25
N VAL A 115 -23.31 -6.92 -3.98
CA VAL A 115 -24.35 -6.38 -3.08
C VAL A 115 -24.55 -4.87 -3.20
N GLY A 116 -23.82 -4.19 -4.09
CA GLY A 116 -23.96 -2.73 -4.32
C GLY A 116 -23.18 -1.83 -3.35
N PHE A 117 -22.22 -2.39 -2.60
CA PHE A 117 -21.37 -1.69 -1.62
C PHE A 117 -19.87 -1.71 -1.99
N GLY A 118 -19.53 -1.99 -3.25
CA GLY A 118 -18.15 -2.03 -3.72
C GLY A 118 -17.42 -0.70 -3.51
N ALA A 119 -16.20 -0.74 -2.96
CA ALA A 119 -15.40 0.46 -2.69
C ALA A 119 -14.83 1.09 -3.98
N PHE A 120 -14.63 0.28 -5.02
CA PHE A 120 -14.10 0.66 -6.33
C PHE A 120 -14.78 -0.15 -7.44
N PRO A 121 -14.73 0.27 -8.72
CA PRO A 121 -15.20 -0.54 -9.85
C PRO A 121 -14.34 -1.81 -10.01
N ASP A 122 -14.97 -2.93 -10.42
CA ASP A 122 -14.30 -4.20 -10.73
C ASP A 122 -13.57 -4.19 -12.10
#